data_AF-Q0GK00-F1
#
_entry.id   AF-Q0GK00-F1
#
_cell.length_a   1.000
_cell.length_b   1.000
_cell.length_c   1.000
_cell.angle_alpha   90.00
_cell.angle_beta   90.00
_cell.angle_gamma   90.00
#
_symmetry.space_group_name_H-M   'P 1'
#
loop_
_entity.id
_entity.type
_entity.pdbx_description
1 polymer ?
#
loop_
_entity_poly.entity_id
_entity_poly.type
_entity_poly.pdbx_seq_one_letter_code
_entity_poly.pdbx_strand_id
1 'polypeptide(L)'
;GAMDGTHVRASVSTSMEAVFRGRKSFPTQNVMAAVDFDLRFTYVLAGWEGTAHDATVLADAIERENGLCIPEGKFYLVDAGFGAKPGSIPPFRGVRYHLNEWGNNPPLNEKELFNSRH
;
A
#
# COMPACT_ATOMS: atom_id res chain seq x y z
N GLY A 1 -4.84 6.30 -10.22
CA GLY A 1 -5.00 4.90 -9.77
C GLY A 1 -4.68 4.80 -8.30
N ALA A 2 -4.79 3.61 -7.74
CA ALA A 2 -4.48 3.32 -6.34
C ALA A 2 -3.44 2.20 -6.23
N MET A 3 -2.73 2.15 -5.12
CA MET A 3 -1.77 1.10 -4.83
C MET A 3 -1.83 0.74 -3.35
N ASP A 4 -1.81 -0.55 -3.05
CA ASP A 4 -1.88 -1.04 -1.69
C ASP A 4 -1.07 -2.33 -1.51
N GLY A 5 -0.68 -2.60 -0.27
CA GLY A 5 -0.08 -3.85 0.18
C GLY A 5 -1.12 -4.77 0.77
N THR A 6 -1.07 -6.06 0.45
CA THR A 6 -1.96 -7.06 1.03
C THR A 6 -1.21 -8.32 1.41
N HIS A 7 -1.64 -8.95 2.50
CA HIS A 7 -1.03 -10.18 3.00
C HIS A 7 -1.82 -11.39 2.51
N VAL A 8 -1.18 -12.22 1.71
CA VAL A 8 -1.72 -13.51 1.23
C VAL A 8 -1.04 -14.63 1.99
N ARG A 9 -1.77 -15.71 2.32
CA ARG A 9 -1.18 -16.89 2.97
C ARG A 9 -0.06 -17.47 2.09
N ALA A 10 1.07 -17.79 2.70
CA ALA A 10 2.22 -18.39 2.03
C ALA A 10 2.46 -19.82 2.56
N SER A 11 2.89 -20.71 1.68
CA SER A 11 3.44 -22.01 2.06
C SER A 11 4.95 -21.94 1.87
N VAL A 12 5.69 -22.00 2.97
CA VAL A 12 7.15 -21.85 3.00
C VAL A 12 7.76 -22.96 3.83
N SER A 13 9.06 -23.22 3.64
CA SER A 13 9.78 -24.17 4.49
C SER A 13 9.82 -23.69 5.95
N THR A 14 9.92 -24.63 6.89
CA THR A 14 10.02 -24.31 8.33
C THR A 14 11.17 -23.36 8.64
N SER A 15 12.28 -23.46 7.90
CA SER A 15 13.43 -22.56 8.06
C SER A 15 13.14 -21.10 7.71
N MET A 16 12.16 -20.84 6.83
CA MET A 16 11.76 -19.51 6.39
C MET A 16 10.52 -18.98 7.12
N GLU A 17 9.77 -19.82 7.84
CA GLU A 17 8.50 -19.42 8.47
C GLU A 17 8.63 -18.15 9.33
N ALA A 18 9.74 -17.97 10.04
CA ALA A 18 9.94 -16.84 10.94
C ALA A 18 9.82 -15.49 10.23
N VAL A 19 10.38 -15.35 9.03
CA VAL A 19 10.32 -14.09 8.27
C VAL A 19 8.99 -13.92 7.52
N PHE A 20 8.28 -15.01 7.19
CA PHE A 20 6.94 -14.91 6.58
C PHE A 20 5.82 -14.73 7.63
N ARG A 21 6.09 -14.98 8.91
CA ARG A 21 5.10 -14.82 9.99
C ARG A 21 5.08 -13.37 10.50
N GLY A 22 4.32 -12.53 9.78
CA GLY A 22 4.04 -11.14 10.16
C GLY A 22 2.97 -11.01 11.26
N ARG A 23 2.03 -10.07 11.09
CA ARG A 23 0.93 -9.81 12.03
C ARG A 23 -0.10 -10.95 12.18
N LYS A 24 -0.07 -11.97 11.31
CA LYS A 24 -1.03 -13.08 11.29
C LYS A 24 -0.44 -14.31 11.98
N SER A 25 -1.31 -15.19 12.49
CA SER A 25 -0.90 -16.45 13.13
C SER A 25 -0.30 -17.49 12.16
N PHE A 26 -0.36 -17.22 10.86
CA PHE A 26 0.16 -18.08 9.79
C PHE A 26 1.17 -17.31 8.92
N PRO A 27 2.11 -18.01 8.24
CA PRO A 27 3.00 -17.39 7.28
C PRO A 27 2.21 -16.70 6.15
N THR A 28 2.62 -15.48 5.82
CA THR A 28 2.06 -14.66 4.75
C THR A 28 3.17 -14.13 3.87
N GLN A 29 2.87 -13.84 2.62
CA GLN A 29 3.68 -12.99 1.76
C GLN A 29 3.00 -11.63 1.62
N ASN A 30 3.79 -10.56 1.60
CA ASN A 30 3.30 -9.24 1.25
C ASN A 30 3.22 -9.15 -0.29
N VAL A 31 2.05 -8.81 -0.80
CA VAL A 31 1.76 -8.61 -2.23
C VAL A 31 1.37 -7.16 -2.41
N MET A 32 2.11 -6.42 -3.23
CA MET A 32 1.75 -5.06 -3.60
C MET A 32 1.08 -5.07 -4.98
N ALA A 33 -0.03 -4.35 -5.10
CA ALA A 33 -0.72 -4.20 -6.37
C ALA A 33 -1.00 -2.73 -6.66
N ALA A 34 -0.92 -2.34 -7.92
CA ALA A 34 -1.34 -1.04 -8.42
C ALA A 34 -2.47 -1.22 -9.45
N VAL A 35 -3.43 -0.31 -9.42
CA VAL A 35 -4.58 -0.29 -10.33
C VAL A 35 -4.75 1.08 -10.99
N ASP A 36 -5.25 1.10 -12.22
CA ASP A 36 -5.65 2.32 -12.91
C ASP A 36 -7.02 2.85 -12.41
N PHE A 37 -7.55 3.89 -13.07
CA PHE A 37 -8.86 4.45 -12.73
C PHE A 37 -10.04 3.58 -13.17
N ASP A 38 -9.81 2.61 -14.06
CA ASP A 38 -10.79 1.61 -14.48
C ASP A 38 -10.73 0.35 -13.59
N LEU A 39 -9.98 0.41 -12.48
CA LEU A 39 -9.77 -0.68 -11.52
C LEU A 39 -9.06 -1.92 -12.13
N ARG A 40 -8.32 -1.74 -13.22
CA ARG A 40 -7.50 -2.81 -13.81
C ARG A 40 -6.14 -2.83 -13.14
N PHE A 41 -5.65 -4.03 -12.83
CA PHE A 41 -4.28 -4.22 -12.37
C PHE A 41 -3.30 -3.77 -13.45
N THR A 42 -2.48 -2.77 -13.12
CA THR A 42 -1.37 -2.29 -13.95
C THR A 42 -0.04 -2.85 -13.48
N TYR A 43 0.03 -3.29 -12.23
CA TYR A 43 1.21 -3.89 -11.63
C TYR A 43 0.86 -4.80 -10.47
N VAL A 44 1.54 -5.94 -10.36
CA VAL A 44 1.47 -6.83 -9.21
C VAL A 44 2.87 -7.33 -8.88
N LEU A 45 3.23 -7.21 -7.62
CA LEU A 45 4.45 -7.76 -7.06
C LEU A 45 4.08 -8.70 -5.92
N ALA A 46 4.51 -9.95 -6.04
CA ALA A 46 4.37 -10.96 -5.00
C ALA A 46 5.76 -11.47 -4.57
N GLY A 47 5.79 -12.28 -3.52
CA GLY A 47 7.00 -12.98 -3.07
C GLY A 47 7.79 -12.31 -1.94
N TRP A 48 7.39 -11.11 -1.50
CA TRP A 48 7.99 -10.47 -0.32
C TRP A 48 7.56 -11.16 0.97
N GLU A 49 8.44 -11.20 1.96
CA GLU A 49 8.16 -11.77 3.27
C GLU A 49 6.98 -11.06 3.94
N GLY A 50 6.18 -11.81 4.70
CA GLY A 50 5.04 -11.26 5.45
C GLY A 50 5.41 -10.28 6.56
N THR A 51 6.69 -10.14 6.91
CA THR A 51 7.19 -9.10 7.82
C THR A 51 7.67 -7.85 7.10
N ALA A 52 7.82 -7.89 5.77
CA ALA A 52 8.31 -6.77 4.99
C ALA A 52 7.35 -5.58 5.09
N HIS A 53 7.92 -4.39 5.32
CA HIS A 53 7.18 -3.14 5.32
C HIS A 53 6.76 -2.76 3.90
N ASP A 54 5.55 -2.22 3.74
CA ASP A 54 5.02 -1.77 2.44
C ASP A 54 5.97 -0.79 1.73
N ALA A 55 6.63 0.08 2.49
CA ALA A 55 7.64 0.99 1.96
C ALA A 55 8.85 0.25 1.32
N THR A 56 9.28 -0.88 1.90
CA THR A 56 10.36 -1.73 1.35
C THR A 56 9.89 -2.41 0.07
N VAL A 57 8.67 -2.97 0.09
CA VAL A 57 8.06 -3.63 -1.06
C VAL A 57 7.88 -2.67 -2.25
N LEU A 58 7.50 -1.41 -1.98
CA LEU A 58 7.40 -0.36 -2.98
C LEU A 58 8.77 0.11 -3.51
N ALA A 59 9.80 0.18 -2.66
CA ALA A 59 11.14 0.54 -3.11
C ALA A 59 11.64 -0.47 -4.14
N ASP A 60 11.56 -1.76 -3.83
CA ASP A 60 11.90 -2.82 -4.78
C ASP A 60 11.00 -2.78 -6.02
N ALA A 61 9.72 -2.42 -5.88
CA ALA A 61 8.83 -2.27 -7.03
C ALA A 61 9.30 -1.24 -8.03
N ILE A 62 9.88 -0.14 -7.57
CA ILE A 62 10.36 0.93 -8.42
C ILE A 62 11.75 0.62 -8.97
N GLU A 63 12.63 0.00 -8.17
CA GLU A 63 14.05 -0.18 -8.48
C GLU A 63 14.33 -1.41 -9.35
N ARG A 64 13.44 -2.40 -9.39
CA ARG A 64 13.67 -3.63 -10.16
C ARG A 64 13.61 -3.43 -11.67
N GLU A 65 14.25 -4.34 -12.40
CA GLU A 65 14.12 -4.44 -13.85
C GLU A 65 12.65 -4.73 -14.23
N ASN A 66 12.12 -3.96 -15.19
CA ASN A 66 10.69 -3.95 -15.55
C ASN A 66 9.78 -3.68 -14.33
N GLY A 67 10.26 -2.85 -13.41
CA GLY A 67 9.54 -2.39 -12.23
C GLY A 67 8.32 -1.52 -12.55
N LEU A 68 7.64 -1.11 -11.49
CA LEU A 68 6.53 -0.16 -11.55
C LEU A 68 7.02 1.18 -12.11
N CYS A 69 6.62 1.50 -13.33
CA CYS A 69 6.85 2.80 -13.94
C CYS A 69 5.75 3.79 -13.55
N ILE A 70 6.11 4.84 -12.81
CA ILE A 70 5.22 5.97 -12.52
C ILE A 70 5.62 7.12 -13.45
N PRO A 71 4.77 7.53 -14.42
CA PRO A 71 5.10 8.63 -15.31
C PRO A 71 5.32 9.94 -14.55
N GLU A 72 6.18 10.81 -15.07
CA GLU A 72 6.46 12.11 -14.47
C GLU A 72 5.17 12.94 -14.32
N GLY A 73 5.02 13.60 -13.17
CA GLY A 73 3.82 14.37 -12.84
C GLY A 73 2.57 13.53 -12.55
N LYS A 74 2.68 12.20 -12.51
CA LYS A 74 1.59 11.28 -12.10
C LYS A 74 1.86 10.69 -10.73
N PHE A 75 0.80 10.22 -10.09
CA PHE A 75 0.84 9.64 -8.76
C PHE A 75 -0.21 8.55 -8.59
N TYR A 76 0.07 7.63 -7.66
CA TYR A 76 -0.90 6.71 -7.09
C TYR A 76 -1.34 7.22 -5.71
N LEU A 77 -2.63 7.03 -5.40
CA LEU A 77 -3.09 7.08 -4.01
C LEU A 77 -2.60 5.81 -3.31
N VAL A 78 -1.99 5.96 -2.14
CA VAL A 78 -1.39 4.84 -1.39
C VAL A 78 -1.88 4.80 0.05
N ASP A 79 -1.76 3.65 0.71
CA ASP A 79 -1.96 3.56 2.15
C ASP A 79 -0.89 4.35 2.94
N ALA A 80 -1.22 4.74 4.17
CA ALA A 80 -0.33 5.45 5.08
C ALA A 80 0.99 4.71 5.38
N GLY A 81 1.02 3.37 5.19
CA GLY A 81 2.20 2.52 5.35
C GLY A 81 3.33 2.81 4.35
N PHE A 82 3.03 3.38 3.18
CA PHE A 82 4.03 3.61 2.12
C PHE A 82 4.83 4.92 2.27
N GLY A 83 4.27 5.91 2.97
CA GLY A 83 4.86 7.24 3.13
C GLY A 83 4.76 8.13 1.88
N ALA A 84 4.97 9.44 2.06
CA ALA A 84 4.88 10.42 1.00
C ALA A 84 6.20 10.52 0.24
N LYS A 85 6.16 10.37 -1.09
CA LYS A 85 7.31 10.49 -1.99
C LYS A 85 6.84 10.78 -3.42
N PRO A 86 7.72 11.22 -4.35
CA PRO A 86 7.33 11.39 -5.75
C PRO A 86 6.64 10.13 -6.29
N GLY A 87 5.46 10.31 -6.90
CA GLY A 87 4.64 9.21 -7.41
C GLY A 87 3.70 8.53 -6.40
N SER A 88 3.78 8.84 -5.10
CA SER A 88 2.94 8.23 -4.06
C SER A 88 2.38 9.27 -3.09
N ILE A 89 1.05 9.36 -3.03
CA ILE A 89 0.35 10.28 -2.13
C ILE A 89 -0.40 9.47 -1.09
N PRO A 90 0.07 9.41 0.17
CA PRO A 90 -0.68 8.81 1.28
C PRO A 90 -1.71 9.79 1.86
N PRO A 91 -2.66 9.31 2.70
CA PRO A 91 -3.51 10.20 3.48
C PRO A 91 -2.67 11.03 4.47
N PHE A 92 -3.17 12.22 4.82
CA PHE A 92 -2.60 13.04 5.89
C PHE A 92 -2.70 12.33 7.23
N ARG A 93 -1.58 12.29 7.97
CA ARG A 93 -1.52 11.72 9.31
C ARG A 93 -2.02 12.71 10.37
N GLY A 94 -2.56 12.17 11.46
CA GLY A 94 -2.99 12.96 12.63
C GLY A 94 -4.32 13.69 12.47
N VAL A 95 -5.05 13.40 11.40
CA VAL A 95 -6.43 13.85 11.17
C VAL A 95 -7.28 12.63 10.78
N ARG A 96 -8.61 12.77 10.85
CA ARG A 96 -9.54 11.69 10.50
C ARG A 96 -9.28 11.16 9.08
N TYR A 97 -9.42 9.85 8.90
CA TYR A 97 -9.20 9.15 7.63
C TYR A 97 -10.19 8.01 7.42
N HIS A 98 -10.42 7.18 8.44
CA HIS A 98 -11.22 5.98 8.29
C HIS A 98 -12.69 6.33 8.04
N LEU A 99 -13.34 5.60 7.13
CA LEU A 99 -14.72 5.85 6.73
C LEU A 99 -15.71 5.88 7.91
N ASN A 100 -15.44 5.12 8.96
CA ASN A 100 -16.26 5.06 10.18
C ASN A 100 -16.16 6.31 11.08
N GLU A 101 -15.20 7.22 10.84
CA GLU A 101 -15.02 8.46 11.60
C GLU A 101 -15.91 9.62 11.09
N TRP A 102 -16.46 9.49 9.88
CA TRP A 102 -17.20 10.57 9.22
C TRP A 102 -18.67 10.60 9.60
N GLY A 103 -19.46 9.54 9.37
CA GLY A 103 -20.90 9.57 9.66
C GLY A 103 -21.58 10.85 9.15
N ASN A 104 -22.16 11.66 10.05
CA ASN A 104 -22.73 12.99 9.74
C ASN A 104 -21.78 14.17 10.02
N ASN A 105 -20.52 13.91 10.37
CA ASN A 105 -19.52 14.92 10.70
C ASN A 105 -18.78 15.37 9.44
N PRO A 106 -18.96 16.61 8.96
CA PRO A 106 -18.24 17.09 7.79
C PRO A 106 -16.73 17.24 8.07
N PRO A 107 -15.90 17.28 7.01
CA PRO A 107 -14.49 17.68 7.12
C PRO A 107 -14.34 19.08 7.71
N LEU A 108 -13.40 19.26 8.64
CA LEU A 108 -13.16 20.52 9.35
C LEU A 108 -12.03 21.36 8.75
N ASN A 109 -11.18 20.75 7.93
CA ASN A 109 -10.03 21.41 7.31
C ASN A 109 -9.68 20.73 5.97
N GLU A 110 -8.76 21.34 5.23
CA GLU A 110 -8.32 20.85 3.92
C GLU A 110 -7.74 19.42 3.95
N LYS A 111 -7.07 19.03 5.05
CA LYS A 111 -6.47 17.69 5.19
C LYS A 111 -7.53 16.63 5.40
N GLU A 112 -8.56 16.94 6.20
CA GLU A 112 -9.72 16.09 6.37
C GLU A 112 -10.54 15.98 5.08
N LEU A 113 -10.66 17.06 4.31
CA LEU A 113 -11.34 17.04 3.02
C LEU A 113 -10.59 16.17 2.00
N PHE A 114 -9.26 16.22 2.02
CA PHE A 114 -8.43 15.33 1.22
C PHE A 114 -8.64 13.88 1.68
N ASN A 115 -8.46 13.59 2.96
CA ASN A 115 -8.56 12.24 3.52
C ASN A 115 -9.94 11.59 3.34
N SER A 116 -11.03 12.37 3.38
CA SER A 116 -12.38 11.81 3.16
C SER A 116 -12.64 11.41 1.71
N ARG A 117 -11.83 11.90 0.76
CA ARG A 117 -11.92 11.62 -0.68
C ARG A 117 -10.80 10.71 -1.17
N HIS A 118 -9.84 10.38 -0.31
CA HIS A 118 -8.70 9.51 -0.56
C HIS A 118 -9.12 8.05 -0.49
#